data_AF-A0A4Q5SZM3-F1
#
_entry.id   AF-A0A4Q5SZM3-F1
#
_cell.length_a   1.000
_cell.length_b   1.000
_cell.length_c   1.000
_cell.angle_alpha   90.00
_cell.angle_beta   90.00
_cell.angle_gamma   90.00
#
_symmetry.space_group_name_H-M   'P 1'
#
loop_
_entity.id
_entity.type
_entity.pdbx_description
1 polymer ?
#
loop_
_entity_poly.entity_id
_entity_poly.type
_entity_poly.pdbx_seq_one_letter_code
_entity_poly.pdbx_strand_id
1 'polypeptide(L)'
;WEGVHQVCDSTRAATYMRIGPERYRWEFQLLDHETAADFASLASIAPLVAPWTAGTDLAALEVIRSAEYTFRAAVADRWRSGRIFLLGDAAHLTPPFIGQGMGAGIRDASNLGWKVAGFLEGSLPADVLDTYEPERSRHARSMIDTAQLLGRIMTRGGRAGDALRAAAVPVLNRTPIVRRRFIDSATPPLVGSSFVSARRGDRLAGQLCPNTVQGRRVVDDVIGPGWALVTSEAPSPTDRRELEVRGCTVVGTTDRPELSSWLHAGRATAALVRPDRTTMASGHDVSALVALAASLIAPARTEVSA
;
A
#
# COMPACT_ATOMS: atom_id res chain seq x y z
N TRP A 1 4.10 -27.49 -11.58
CA TRP A 1 3.55 -26.30 -12.25
C TRP A 1 4.26 -25.07 -11.73
N GLU A 2 4.60 -24.12 -12.60
CA GLU A 2 5.22 -22.84 -12.22
C GLU A 2 4.16 -21.72 -12.13
N GLY A 3 4.37 -20.77 -11.22
CA GLY A 3 3.59 -19.54 -11.10
C GLY A 3 2.36 -19.60 -10.18
N VAL A 4 1.47 -18.62 -10.38
CA VAL A 4 0.20 -18.43 -9.67
C VAL A 4 -0.95 -18.60 -10.64
N HIS A 5 -1.92 -19.44 -10.30
CA HIS A 5 -3.07 -19.77 -11.12
C HIS A 5 -4.33 -19.33 -10.40
N GLN A 6 -5.14 -18.52 -11.08
CA GLN A 6 -6.41 -18.06 -10.55
C GLN A 6 -7.53 -18.65 -11.39
N VAL A 7 -8.21 -19.65 -10.81
CA VAL A 7 -9.31 -20.37 -11.47
C VAL A 7 -10.60 -19.58 -11.25
N CYS A 8 -11.09 -19.01 -12.35
CA CYS A 8 -12.37 -18.32 -12.37
C CYS A 8 -13.45 -19.35 -12.74
N ASP A 9 -14.14 -19.88 -11.74
CA ASP A 9 -15.23 -20.84 -11.89
C ASP A 9 -16.44 -20.36 -11.08
N SER A 10 -17.63 -20.50 -11.66
CA SER A 10 -18.89 -20.01 -11.07
C SER A 10 -19.46 -20.94 -10.00
N THR A 11 -18.94 -22.15 -9.85
CA THR A 11 -19.30 -23.15 -8.83
C THR A 11 -18.27 -23.19 -7.71
N ARG A 12 -16.98 -23.24 -8.04
CA ARG A 12 -15.88 -23.31 -7.08
C ARG A 12 -14.65 -22.56 -7.61
N ALA A 13 -14.62 -21.26 -7.34
CA ALA A 13 -13.41 -20.48 -7.58
C ALA A 13 -12.23 -21.05 -6.79
N ALA A 14 -11.05 -21.05 -7.38
CA ALA A 14 -9.85 -21.58 -6.76
C ALA A 14 -8.60 -20.77 -7.07
N THR A 15 -7.61 -20.87 -6.20
CA THR A 15 -6.27 -20.30 -6.42
C THR A 15 -5.24 -21.39 -6.16
N TYR A 16 -4.28 -21.55 -7.07
CA TYR A 16 -3.09 -22.36 -6.86
C TYR A 16 -1.85 -21.47 -6.87
N MET A 17 -0.96 -21.68 -5.91
CA MET A 17 0.33 -21.00 -5.81
C MET A 17 1.42 -21.98 -5.41
N ARG A 18 2.52 -21.98 -6.15
CA ARG A 18 3.77 -22.59 -5.66
C ARG A 18 4.50 -21.60 -4.75
N ILE A 19 4.83 -22.03 -3.53
CA ILE A 19 5.52 -21.24 -2.50
C ILE A 19 6.91 -21.83 -2.29
N GLY A 20 7.90 -21.32 -3.03
CA GLY A 20 9.26 -21.84 -2.98
C GLY A 20 9.41 -23.23 -3.64
N PRO A 21 10.46 -23.99 -3.29
CA PRO A 21 10.83 -25.18 -4.05
C PRO A 21 9.85 -26.35 -3.86
N GLU A 22 9.33 -26.53 -2.64
CA GLU A 22 8.65 -27.77 -2.21
C GLU A 22 7.26 -27.53 -1.62
N ARG A 23 6.81 -26.28 -1.49
CA ARG A 23 5.49 -25.97 -0.90
C ARG A 23 4.52 -25.48 -1.95
N TYR A 24 3.27 -25.88 -1.76
CA TYR A 24 2.17 -25.56 -2.64
C TYR A 24 0.99 -25.14 -1.78
N ARG A 25 0.25 -24.14 -2.25
CA ARG A 25 -0.97 -23.65 -1.61
C ARG A 25 -2.10 -23.71 -2.61
N TRP A 26 -3.17 -24.36 -2.20
CA TRP A 26 -4.45 -24.30 -2.88
C TRP A 26 -5.46 -23.60 -1.99
N GLU A 27 -6.31 -22.79 -2.61
CA GLU A 27 -7.47 -22.18 -1.98
C GLU A 27 -8.68 -22.54 -2.81
N PHE A 28 -9.75 -22.94 -2.15
CA PHE A 28 -11.01 -23.30 -2.78
C PHE A 28 -12.12 -22.53 -2.08
N GLN A 29 -13.05 -21.98 -2.87
CA GLN A 29 -14.32 -21.55 -2.32
C GLN A 29 -15.05 -22.78 -1.76
N LEU A 30 -15.39 -22.78 -0.48
CA LEU A 30 -16.24 -23.82 0.11
C LEU A 30 -17.68 -23.61 -0.36
N LEU A 31 -18.38 -24.73 -0.61
CA LEU A 31 -19.82 -24.73 -0.82
C LEU A 31 -20.55 -24.62 0.52
N ASP A 32 -21.83 -24.22 0.49
CA ASP A 32 -22.61 -23.92 1.71
C ASP A 32 -22.70 -25.07 2.73
N HIS A 33 -22.45 -26.31 2.29
CA HIS A 33 -22.50 -27.52 3.12
C HIS A 33 -21.13 -28.09 3.50
N GLU A 34 -20.05 -27.39 3.13
CA GLU A 34 -18.67 -27.85 3.34
C GLU A 34 -17.95 -27.01 4.40
N THR A 35 -16.98 -27.64 5.06
CA THR A 35 -16.08 -27.05 6.05
C THR A 35 -14.65 -27.48 5.78
N ALA A 36 -13.67 -26.80 6.38
CA ALA A 36 -12.27 -27.24 6.30
C ALA A 36 -12.03 -28.64 6.89
N ALA A 37 -12.88 -29.08 7.83
CA ALA A 37 -12.76 -30.41 8.42
C ALA A 37 -12.99 -31.53 7.39
N ASP A 38 -13.83 -31.28 6.38
CA ASP A 38 -14.10 -32.22 5.29
C ASP A 38 -12.87 -32.44 4.40
N PHE A 39 -11.86 -31.57 4.48
CA PHE A 39 -10.65 -31.58 3.66
C PHE A 39 -9.35 -31.67 4.48
N ALA A 40 -9.41 -32.28 5.66
CA ALA A 40 -8.26 -32.36 6.58
C ALA A 40 -7.16 -33.35 6.14
N SER A 41 -7.43 -34.23 5.18
CA SER A 41 -6.48 -35.26 4.70
C SER A 41 -6.19 -35.15 3.21
N LEU A 42 -5.07 -35.75 2.76
CA LEU A 42 -4.75 -35.88 1.34
C LEU A 42 -5.84 -36.60 0.55
N ALA A 43 -6.40 -37.67 1.12
CA ALA A 43 -7.45 -38.46 0.47
C ALA A 43 -8.70 -37.59 0.21
N SER A 44 -9.10 -36.79 1.18
CA SER A 44 -10.25 -35.88 1.06
C SER A 44 -10.01 -34.72 0.09
N ILE A 45 -8.79 -34.19 0.01
CA ILE A 45 -8.50 -33.04 -0.87
C ILE A 45 -8.13 -33.46 -2.30
N ALA A 46 -7.78 -34.73 -2.51
CA ALA A 46 -7.34 -35.28 -3.80
C ALA A 46 -8.22 -34.89 -4.99
N PRO A 47 -9.57 -34.95 -4.90
CA PRO A 47 -10.44 -34.54 -6.01
C PRO A 47 -10.28 -33.06 -6.39
N LEU A 48 -10.01 -32.19 -5.42
CA LEU A 48 -9.88 -30.74 -5.63
C LEU A 48 -8.53 -30.36 -6.24
N VAL A 49 -7.46 -31.07 -5.86
CA VAL A 49 -6.09 -30.76 -6.33
C VAL A 49 -5.69 -31.52 -7.59
N ALA A 50 -6.48 -32.53 -8.01
CA ALA A 50 -6.22 -33.36 -9.18
C ALA A 50 -5.79 -32.59 -10.45
N PRO A 51 -6.35 -31.41 -10.79
CA PRO A 51 -5.91 -30.64 -11.95
C PRO A 51 -4.42 -30.25 -11.93
N TRP A 52 -3.82 -30.12 -10.75
CA TRP A 52 -2.40 -29.75 -10.58
C TRP A 52 -1.49 -30.92 -10.22
N THR A 53 -2.05 -32.05 -9.80
CA THR A 53 -1.30 -33.23 -9.33
C THR A 53 -1.36 -34.42 -10.29
N ALA A 54 -1.95 -34.25 -11.48
CA ALA A 54 -1.97 -35.30 -12.50
C ALA A 54 -0.53 -35.78 -12.83
N GLY A 55 -0.28 -37.08 -12.65
CA GLY A 55 1.05 -37.68 -12.86
C GLY A 55 2.02 -37.54 -11.67
N THR A 56 1.57 -37.00 -10.54
CA THR A 56 2.32 -36.99 -9.28
C THR A 56 1.76 -38.06 -8.35
N ASP A 57 2.62 -38.78 -7.65
CA ASP A 57 2.19 -39.65 -6.56
C ASP A 57 1.67 -38.80 -5.39
N LEU A 58 0.37 -38.84 -5.12
CA LEU A 58 -0.24 -38.10 -4.02
C LEU A 58 0.31 -38.53 -2.65
N ALA A 59 0.82 -39.76 -2.52
CA ALA A 59 1.45 -40.23 -1.29
C ALA A 59 2.79 -39.53 -1.01
N ALA A 60 3.38 -38.87 -2.01
CA ALA A 60 4.59 -38.06 -1.84
C ALA A 60 4.28 -36.63 -1.34
N LEU A 61 3.01 -36.26 -1.19
CA LEU A 61 2.60 -34.97 -0.65
C LEU A 61 2.32 -35.08 0.86
N GLU A 62 2.41 -33.95 1.56
CA GLU A 62 2.03 -33.83 2.97
C GLU A 62 1.13 -32.60 3.14
N VAL A 63 0.01 -32.75 3.86
CA VAL A 63 -0.85 -31.62 4.22
C VAL A 63 -0.26 -30.95 5.46
N ILE A 64 0.43 -29.83 5.26
CA ILE A 64 1.02 -29.03 6.35
C ILE A 64 -0.07 -28.28 7.13
N ARG A 65 -1.09 -27.76 6.43
CA ARG A 65 -2.19 -26.97 7.02
C ARG A 65 -3.43 -27.00 6.13
N SER A 66 -4.59 -27.21 6.75
CA SER A 66 -5.91 -26.91 6.20
C SER A 66 -6.58 -25.87 7.10
N ALA A 67 -7.21 -24.84 6.52
CA ALA A 67 -7.90 -23.80 7.26
C ALA A 67 -9.04 -23.21 6.42
N GLU A 68 -10.18 -23.00 7.07
CA GLU A 68 -11.28 -22.20 6.51
C GLU A 68 -11.22 -20.77 7.06
N TYR A 69 -11.70 -19.84 6.25
CA TYR A 69 -11.78 -18.44 6.61
C TYR A 69 -12.84 -17.74 5.76
N THR A 70 -13.58 -16.84 6.39
CA THR A 70 -14.63 -16.07 5.70
C THR A 70 -14.11 -14.69 5.35
N PHE A 71 -14.17 -14.35 4.07
CA PHE A 71 -13.89 -13.00 3.62
C PHE A 71 -15.02 -12.05 3.97
N ARG A 72 -14.67 -10.92 4.57
CA ARG A 72 -15.59 -9.82 4.80
C ARG A 72 -15.01 -8.55 4.20
N ALA A 73 -15.89 -7.69 3.72
CA ALA A 73 -15.60 -6.29 3.40
C ALA A 73 -16.22 -5.46 4.52
N ALA A 74 -15.41 -4.96 5.45
CA ALA A 74 -15.89 -4.19 6.59
C ALA A 74 -14.91 -3.06 6.91
N VAL A 75 -15.43 -1.94 7.40
CA VAL A 75 -14.64 -0.80 7.86
C VAL A 75 -15.27 -0.28 9.14
N ALA A 76 -14.48 -0.11 10.19
CA ALA A 76 -14.93 0.48 11.44
C ALA A 76 -15.40 1.94 11.20
N ASP A 77 -16.50 2.32 11.85
CA ASP A 77 -17.07 3.67 11.71
C ASP A 77 -16.16 4.76 12.32
N ARG A 78 -15.37 4.39 13.32
CA ARG A 78 -14.44 5.27 14.02
C ARG A 78 -13.15 4.53 14.32
N TRP A 79 -12.03 5.10 13.90
CA TRP A 79 -10.69 4.54 14.04
C TRP A 79 -9.94 5.15 15.21
N ARG A 80 -10.40 6.29 15.74
CA ARG A 80 -9.86 6.90 16.96
C ARG A 80 -10.93 7.25 17.98
N SER A 81 -10.69 6.88 19.24
CA SER A 81 -11.46 7.36 20.39
C SER A 81 -10.52 7.82 21.50
N GLY A 82 -10.32 9.14 21.62
CA GLY A 82 -9.36 9.71 22.55
C GLY A 82 -7.94 9.22 22.29
N ARG A 83 -7.43 8.36 23.17
CA ARG A 83 -6.08 7.75 23.12
C ARG A 83 -6.07 6.32 22.56
N ILE A 84 -7.22 5.82 22.09
CA ILE A 84 -7.37 4.49 21.52
C ILE A 84 -7.43 4.61 20.00
N PHE A 85 -6.66 3.79 19.30
CA PHE A 85 -6.57 3.75 17.84
C PHE A 85 -6.80 2.32 17.33
N LEU A 86 -7.48 2.20 16.19
CA LEU A 86 -7.62 0.96 15.43
C LEU A 86 -6.79 1.06 14.15
N LEU A 87 -6.11 -0.03 13.78
CA LEU A 87 -5.34 -0.16 12.55
C LEU A 87 -5.38 -1.60 12.03
N GLY A 88 -5.12 -1.80 10.72
CA GLY A 88 -5.15 -3.12 10.10
C GLY A 88 -6.51 -3.80 10.26
N ASP A 89 -6.51 -5.11 10.49
CA ASP A 89 -7.74 -5.93 10.55
C ASP A 89 -8.73 -5.50 11.65
N ALA A 90 -8.26 -4.78 12.68
CA ALA A 90 -9.13 -4.18 13.70
C ALA A 90 -9.93 -2.98 13.18
N ALA A 91 -9.41 -2.28 12.16
CA ALA A 91 -10.04 -1.11 11.55
C ALA A 91 -10.78 -1.45 10.26
N HIS A 92 -10.33 -2.45 9.50
CA HIS A 92 -10.93 -2.84 8.24
C HIS A 92 -10.61 -4.28 7.85
N LEU A 93 -11.57 -4.95 7.21
CA LEU A 93 -11.42 -6.27 6.62
C LEU A 93 -11.48 -6.13 5.10
N THR A 94 -10.43 -6.61 4.43
CA THR A 94 -10.32 -6.53 2.96
C THR A 94 -10.55 -7.89 2.32
N PRO A 95 -11.38 -7.98 1.27
CA PRO A 95 -11.44 -9.17 0.43
C PRO A 95 -10.06 -9.50 -0.19
N PRO A 96 -9.76 -10.78 -0.46
CA PRO A 96 -8.41 -11.26 -0.78
C PRO A 96 -7.98 -10.98 -2.22
N PHE A 97 -8.88 -10.42 -3.04
CA PHE A 97 -8.74 -10.36 -4.50
C PHE A 97 -7.58 -9.49 -5.00
N ILE A 98 -6.96 -8.72 -4.11
CA ILE A 98 -5.81 -7.86 -4.43
C ILE A 98 -4.62 -8.04 -3.46
N GLY A 99 -4.70 -8.97 -2.51
CA GLY A 99 -3.62 -9.27 -1.56
C GLY A 99 -3.23 -8.11 -0.64
N GLN A 100 -4.18 -7.25 -0.25
CA GLN A 100 -3.87 -5.98 0.43
C GLN A 100 -4.07 -5.96 1.95
N GLY A 101 -4.58 -7.02 2.60
CA GLY A 101 -4.86 -6.99 4.05
C GLY A 101 -3.65 -6.59 4.90
N MET A 102 -2.60 -7.41 4.90
CA MET A 102 -1.35 -7.11 5.63
C MET A 102 -0.70 -5.82 5.15
N GLY A 103 -0.65 -5.58 3.83
CA GLY A 103 -0.04 -4.37 3.27
C GLY A 103 -0.77 -3.09 3.69
N ALA A 104 -2.10 -3.11 3.80
CA ALA A 104 -2.89 -1.99 4.28
C ALA A 104 -2.67 -1.75 5.77
N GLY A 105 -2.62 -2.80 6.60
CA GLY A 105 -2.29 -2.67 8.02
C GLY A 105 -0.89 -2.10 8.28
N ILE A 106 0.11 -2.52 7.51
CA ILE A 106 1.46 -1.93 7.58
C ILE A 106 1.41 -0.44 7.24
N ARG A 107 0.70 -0.04 6.18
CA ARG A 107 0.55 1.38 5.81
C ARG A 107 -0.17 2.19 6.88
N ASP A 108 -1.14 1.59 7.57
CA ASP A 108 -1.80 2.24 8.70
C ASP A 108 -0.81 2.50 9.84
N ALA A 109 0.01 1.51 10.19
CA ALA A 109 1.06 1.65 11.19
C ALA A 109 2.11 2.70 10.77
N SER A 110 2.58 2.66 9.52
CA SER A 110 3.52 3.65 8.98
C SER A 110 2.95 5.07 9.02
N ASN A 111 1.66 5.25 8.77
CA ASN A 111 1.01 6.56 8.83
C ASN A 111 0.79 7.06 10.27
N LEU A 112 0.42 6.17 11.20
CA LEU A 112 0.14 6.54 12.59
C LEU A 112 1.40 6.74 13.42
N GLY A 113 2.43 5.91 13.21
CA GLY A 113 3.61 5.83 14.08
C GLY A 113 4.34 7.17 14.26
N TRP A 114 4.65 7.86 13.16
CA TRP A 114 5.34 9.16 13.23
C TRP A 114 4.47 10.26 13.84
N LYS A 115 3.14 10.20 13.67
CA LYS A 115 2.20 11.17 14.23
C LYS A 115 2.15 11.03 15.75
N VAL A 116 2.10 9.80 16.25
CA VAL A 116 2.16 9.50 17.69
C VAL A 116 3.51 9.92 18.27
N ALA A 117 4.62 9.55 17.63
CA ALA A 117 5.96 9.95 18.07
C ALA A 117 6.09 11.46 18.17
N GLY A 118 5.75 12.19 17.10
CA GLY A 118 5.90 13.65 17.10
C GLY A 118 4.95 14.38 18.05
N PHE A 119 3.75 13.85 18.29
CA PHE A 119 2.88 14.36 19.35
C PHE A 119 3.48 14.17 20.75
N LEU A 120 4.02 12.97 21.04
CA LEU A 120 4.61 12.66 22.36
C LEU A 120 5.89 13.47 22.63
N GLU A 121 6.70 13.73 21.60
CA GLU A 121 7.91 14.55 21.69
C GLU A 121 7.61 16.06 21.77
N GLY A 122 6.37 16.46 21.44
CA GLY A 122 5.96 17.85 21.28
C GLY A 122 6.53 18.51 20.03
N SER A 123 6.96 17.72 19.04
CA SER A 123 7.46 18.21 17.75
C SER A 123 6.34 18.47 16.74
N LEU A 124 5.13 17.98 16.99
CA LEU A 124 3.95 18.19 16.15
C LEU A 124 2.75 18.65 16.98
N PRO A 125 1.83 19.43 16.38
CA PRO A 125 0.60 19.84 17.05
C PRO A 125 -0.32 18.65 17.32
N ALA A 126 -1.16 18.75 18.35
CA ALA A 126 -2.02 17.65 18.81
C ALA A 126 -3.03 17.17 17.75
N ASP A 127 -3.46 18.07 16.86
CA ASP A 127 -4.38 17.79 15.76
C ASP A 127 -3.75 16.90 14.66
N VAL A 128 -2.43 16.67 14.69
CA VAL A 128 -1.79 15.70 13.79
C VAL A 128 -2.43 14.32 13.91
N LEU A 129 -2.83 13.92 15.13
CA LEU A 129 -3.44 12.63 15.38
C LEU A 129 -4.86 12.53 14.81
N ASP A 130 -5.55 13.66 14.59
CA ASP A 130 -6.87 13.70 13.98
C ASP A 130 -6.80 13.42 12.47
N THR A 131 -5.62 13.51 11.87
CA THR A 131 -5.43 13.24 10.44
C THR A 131 -5.35 11.76 10.07
N TYR A 132 -5.10 10.88 11.04
CA TYR A 132 -4.91 9.45 10.78
C TYR A 132 -6.16 8.80 10.14
N GLU A 133 -7.32 8.95 10.79
CA GLU A 133 -8.57 8.37 10.34
C GLU A 133 -9.02 8.85 8.94
N PRO A 134 -9.13 10.16 8.65
CA PRO A 134 -9.57 10.63 7.34
C PRO A 134 -8.61 10.25 6.21
N GLU A 135 -7.29 10.21 6.47
CA GLU A 135 -6.30 9.76 5.48
C GLU A 135 -6.45 8.26 5.18
N ARG A 136 -6.50 7.42 6.21
CA ARG A 136 -6.41 5.96 6.07
C ARG A 136 -7.76 5.29 5.82
N SER A 137 -8.85 5.76 6.41
CA SER A 137 -10.19 5.18 6.18
C SER A 137 -10.65 5.35 4.74
N ARG A 138 -10.40 6.52 4.12
CA ARG A 138 -10.72 6.75 2.70
C ARG A 138 -9.89 5.86 1.78
N HIS A 139 -8.60 5.75 2.06
CA HIS A 139 -7.70 4.88 1.33
C HIS A 139 -8.14 3.40 1.43
N ALA A 140 -8.41 2.91 2.64
CA ALA A 140 -8.86 1.55 2.87
C ALA A 140 -10.19 1.25 2.16
N ARG A 141 -11.18 2.15 2.25
CA ARG A 141 -12.46 2.03 1.51
C ARG A 141 -12.24 1.91 0.01
N SER A 142 -11.43 2.78 -0.59
CA SER A 142 -11.12 2.73 -2.03
C SER A 142 -10.49 1.40 -2.44
N MET A 143 -9.61 0.85 -1.60
CA MET A 143 -8.98 -0.44 -1.85
C MET A 143 -9.98 -1.60 -1.72
N ILE A 144 -10.85 -1.56 -0.70
CA ILE A 144 -11.92 -2.55 -0.49
C ILE A 144 -12.91 -2.54 -1.66
N ASP A 145 -13.33 -1.37 -2.12
CA ASP A 145 -14.26 -1.24 -3.26
C ASP A 145 -13.64 -1.82 -4.55
N THR A 146 -12.35 -1.56 -4.76
CA THR A 146 -11.57 -2.15 -5.87
C THR A 146 -11.51 -3.68 -5.74
N ALA A 147 -11.23 -4.20 -4.55
CA ALA A 147 -11.20 -5.65 -4.29
C ALA A 147 -12.57 -6.31 -4.52
N GLN A 148 -13.65 -5.67 -4.08
CA GLN A 148 -15.02 -6.15 -4.29
C GLN A 148 -15.41 -6.12 -5.78
N LEU A 149 -15.00 -5.10 -6.52
CA LEU A 149 -15.23 -5.03 -7.96
C LEU A 149 -14.51 -6.17 -8.69
N LEU A 150 -13.23 -6.38 -8.40
CA LEU A 150 -12.44 -7.47 -8.99
C LEU A 150 -13.03 -8.84 -8.63
N GLY A 151 -13.38 -9.06 -7.36
CA GLY A 151 -14.04 -10.29 -6.93
C GLY A 151 -15.33 -10.57 -7.70
N ARG A 152 -16.18 -9.55 -7.91
CA ARG A 152 -17.41 -9.70 -8.72
C ARG A 152 -17.12 -10.05 -10.18
N ILE A 153 -16.10 -9.44 -10.79
CA ILE A 153 -15.71 -9.72 -12.18
C ILE A 153 -15.23 -11.18 -12.32
N MET A 154 -14.52 -11.69 -11.31
CA MET A 154 -13.92 -13.03 -11.34
C MET A 154 -14.93 -14.14 -11.08
N THR A 155 -15.89 -13.94 -10.16
CA THR A 155 -16.74 -15.03 -9.66
C THR A 155 -18.19 -14.98 -10.16
N ARG A 156 -18.65 -13.86 -10.73
CA ARG A 156 -20.03 -13.73 -11.22
C ARG A 156 -20.13 -13.86 -12.74
N GLY A 157 -21.36 -14.06 -13.22
CA GLY A 157 -21.71 -14.08 -14.65
C GLY A 157 -22.05 -15.45 -15.25
N GLY A 158 -21.91 -16.54 -14.48
CA GLY A 158 -22.18 -17.90 -14.94
C GLY A 158 -21.43 -18.26 -16.22
N ARG A 159 -21.93 -19.25 -16.98
CA ARG A 159 -21.28 -19.73 -18.21
C ARG A 159 -21.02 -18.65 -19.26
N ALA A 160 -21.92 -17.67 -19.37
CA ALA A 160 -21.76 -16.56 -20.32
C ALA A 160 -20.64 -15.60 -19.88
N GLY A 161 -20.55 -15.30 -18.59
CA GLY A 161 -19.44 -14.52 -18.02
C GLY A 161 -18.10 -15.26 -18.12
N ASP A 162 -18.09 -16.57 -17.91
CA ASP A 162 -16.90 -17.43 -18.07
C ASP A 162 -16.39 -17.39 -19.51
N ALA A 163 -17.28 -17.55 -20.50
CA ALA A 163 -16.93 -17.48 -21.92
C ALA A 163 -16.41 -16.09 -22.32
N LEU A 164 -17.05 -15.01 -21.85
CA LEU A 164 -16.59 -13.65 -22.11
C LEU A 164 -15.20 -13.39 -21.52
N ARG A 165 -14.93 -13.83 -20.29
CA ARG A 165 -13.61 -13.72 -19.66
C ARG A 165 -12.55 -14.49 -20.44
N ALA A 166 -12.85 -15.74 -20.84
CA ALA A 166 -11.95 -16.57 -21.62
C ALA A 166 -11.56 -15.91 -22.96
N ALA A 167 -12.48 -15.18 -23.59
CA ALA A 167 -12.22 -14.43 -24.81
C ALA A 167 -11.48 -13.10 -24.59
N ALA A 168 -11.88 -12.33 -23.56
CA ALA A 168 -11.40 -10.95 -23.36
C ALA A 168 -10.03 -10.86 -22.67
N VAL A 169 -9.76 -11.71 -21.66
CA VAL A 169 -8.53 -11.62 -20.85
C VAL A 169 -7.25 -11.81 -21.68
N PRO A 170 -7.15 -12.80 -22.61
CA PRO A 170 -5.96 -12.96 -23.44
C PRO A 170 -5.71 -11.76 -24.36
N VAL A 171 -6.77 -11.11 -24.85
CA VAL A 171 -6.67 -9.93 -25.72
C VAL A 171 -6.20 -8.72 -24.91
N LEU A 172 -6.79 -8.48 -23.74
CA LEU A 172 -6.39 -7.40 -22.82
C LEU A 172 -4.93 -7.53 -22.37
N ASN A 173 -4.46 -8.77 -22.13
CA ASN A 173 -3.07 -9.03 -21.74
C ASN A 173 -2.04 -8.77 -22.84
N ARG A 174 -2.45 -8.70 -24.12
CA ARG A 174 -1.56 -8.35 -25.24
C ARG A 174 -1.28 -6.86 -25.34
N THR A 175 -2.04 -6.00 -24.65
CA THR A 175 -1.83 -4.56 -24.65
C THR A 175 -0.87 -4.15 -23.52
N PRO A 176 0.35 -3.65 -23.82
CA PRO A 176 1.34 -3.33 -22.80
C PRO A 176 0.88 -2.33 -21.74
N ILE A 177 0.02 -1.39 -22.12
CA ILE A 177 -0.57 -0.38 -21.22
C ILE A 177 -1.52 -1.02 -20.20
N VAL A 178 -2.37 -1.94 -20.65
CA VAL A 178 -3.31 -2.66 -19.79
C VAL A 178 -2.55 -3.56 -18.83
N ARG A 179 -1.55 -4.29 -19.33
CA ARG A 179 -0.65 -5.11 -18.51
C ARG A 179 0.08 -4.26 -17.46
N ARG A 180 0.61 -3.09 -17.84
CA ARG A 180 1.30 -2.18 -16.92
C ARG A 180 0.35 -1.71 -15.83
N ARG A 181 -0.89 -1.33 -16.16
CA ARG A 181 -1.89 -0.85 -15.21
C ARG A 181 -2.47 -1.95 -14.30
N PHE A 182 -2.47 -3.21 -14.75
CA PHE A 182 -2.82 -4.37 -13.92
C PHE A 182 -1.71 -4.76 -12.93
N ILE A 183 -0.44 -4.55 -13.30
CA ILE A 183 0.71 -4.80 -12.42
C ILE A 183 1.01 -3.59 -11.53
N ASP A 184 0.54 -2.40 -11.93
CA ASP A 184 0.72 -1.17 -11.18
C ASP A 184 0.01 -1.27 -9.82
N SER A 185 0.82 -1.52 -8.79
CA SER A 185 0.38 -1.62 -7.40
C SER A 185 0.24 -0.24 -6.75
N ALA A 186 0.22 0.83 -7.56
CA ALA A 186 -0.02 2.18 -7.10
C ALA A 186 -1.33 2.26 -6.32
N THR A 187 -1.20 2.60 -5.05
CA THR A 187 -2.34 2.83 -4.18
C THR A 187 -2.86 4.26 -4.37
N PRO A 188 -4.16 4.51 -4.12
CA PRO A 188 -4.70 5.86 -4.22
C PRO A 188 -3.98 6.82 -3.26
N PRO A 189 -3.79 8.09 -3.65
CA PRO A 189 -3.14 9.08 -2.82
C PRO A 189 -3.94 9.32 -1.53
N LEU A 190 -3.23 9.67 -0.45
CA LEU A 190 -3.87 10.17 0.77
C LEU A 190 -4.50 11.53 0.51
N VAL A 191 -5.63 11.82 1.13
CA VAL A 191 -6.36 13.08 0.93
C VAL A 191 -7.09 13.51 2.20
N GLY A 192 -7.36 14.81 2.30
CA GLY A 192 -8.32 15.34 3.26
C GLY A 192 -7.78 15.50 4.68
N SER A 193 -6.53 15.96 4.81
CA SER A 193 -5.95 16.34 6.09
C SER A 193 -5.08 17.59 5.99
N SER A 194 -4.80 18.22 7.13
CA SER A 194 -3.84 19.34 7.23
C SER A 194 -2.41 18.95 6.86
N PHE A 195 -2.08 17.65 6.94
CA PHE A 195 -0.78 17.07 6.61
C PHE A 195 -0.72 16.46 5.20
N VAL A 196 -1.76 16.68 4.39
CA VAL A 196 -1.77 16.47 2.94
C VAL A 196 -2.51 17.65 2.31
N SER A 197 -1.79 18.75 2.12
CA SER A 197 -2.35 20.02 1.68
C SER A 197 -2.15 20.18 0.17
N ALA A 198 -2.97 19.51 -0.63
CA ALA A 198 -2.99 19.71 -2.07
C ALA A 198 -3.44 21.15 -2.39
N ARG A 199 -2.49 22.04 -2.72
CA ARG A 199 -2.81 23.36 -3.28
C ARG A 199 -3.34 23.19 -4.70
N ARG A 200 -4.04 24.21 -5.23
CA ARG A 200 -4.51 24.19 -6.61
C ARG A 200 -3.32 24.00 -7.56
N GLY A 201 -3.31 22.89 -8.30
CA GLY A 201 -2.24 22.54 -9.24
C GLY A 201 -1.18 21.59 -8.68
N ASP A 202 -1.19 21.31 -7.37
CA ASP A 202 -0.35 20.28 -6.75
C ASP A 202 -0.84 18.89 -7.19
N ARG A 203 0.04 18.15 -7.86
CA ARG A 203 -0.26 16.81 -8.38
C ARG A 203 0.41 15.69 -7.60
N LEU A 204 1.29 16.02 -6.65
CA LEU A 204 2.06 15.03 -5.90
C LEU A 204 1.55 14.87 -4.47
N ALA A 205 0.85 15.86 -3.91
CA ALA A 205 0.27 15.75 -2.58
C ALA A 205 -0.53 14.44 -2.40
N GLY A 206 -0.21 13.71 -1.35
CA GLY A 206 -0.81 12.43 -1.00
C GLY A 206 -0.19 11.21 -1.67
N GLN A 207 0.68 11.40 -2.68
CA GLN A 207 1.40 10.30 -3.34
C GLN A 207 2.67 9.93 -2.56
N LEU A 208 3.19 8.74 -2.81
CA LEU A 208 4.48 8.32 -2.26
C LEU A 208 5.62 8.98 -3.05
N CYS A 209 6.63 9.45 -2.33
CA CYS A 209 7.91 9.83 -2.91
C CYS A 209 8.60 8.57 -3.48
N PRO A 210 9.11 8.60 -4.71
CA PRO A 210 9.84 7.47 -5.28
C PRO A 210 11.10 7.13 -4.47
N ASN A 211 11.28 5.85 -4.17
CA ASN A 211 12.46 5.37 -3.44
C ASN A 211 13.57 4.91 -4.40
N THR A 212 14.23 5.88 -5.03
CA THR A 212 15.18 5.63 -6.15
C THR A 212 16.56 5.21 -5.63
N VAL A 213 17.22 4.33 -6.38
CA VAL A 213 18.56 3.83 -6.05
C VAL A 213 19.61 4.80 -6.56
N GLN A 214 20.58 5.14 -5.72
CA GLN A 214 21.78 5.89 -6.08
C GLN A 214 23.02 5.14 -5.58
N GLY A 215 23.79 4.56 -6.49
CA GLY A 215 24.92 3.69 -6.14
C GLY A 215 24.44 2.48 -5.33
N ARG A 216 24.75 2.45 -4.03
CA ARG A 216 24.35 1.36 -3.10
C ARG A 216 23.26 1.76 -2.11
N ARG A 217 22.77 3.01 -2.13
CA ARG A 217 21.78 3.53 -1.18
C ARG A 217 20.49 3.87 -1.90
N VAL A 218 19.37 3.75 -1.22
CA VAL A 218 18.07 4.25 -1.70
C VAL A 218 17.75 5.63 -1.11
N VAL A 219 16.74 6.33 -1.62
CA VAL A 219 16.29 7.63 -1.05
C VAL A 219 15.96 7.47 0.43
N ASP A 220 15.29 6.38 0.81
CA ASP A 220 14.88 6.14 2.18
C ASP A 220 16.06 6.03 3.15
N ASP A 221 17.21 5.52 2.72
CA ASP A 221 18.44 5.45 3.53
C ASP A 221 19.03 6.84 3.80
N VAL A 222 18.79 7.80 2.90
CA VAL A 222 19.25 9.19 3.03
C VAL A 222 18.30 9.99 3.91
N ILE A 223 16.99 9.80 3.73
CA ILE A 223 15.98 10.54 4.51
C ILE A 223 15.92 10.02 5.96
N GLY A 224 16.13 8.71 6.19
CA GLY A 224 15.94 8.12 7.52
C GLY A 224 14.49 8.25 8.01
N PRO A 225 14.17 8.16 9.31
CA PRO A 225 12.79 8.24 9.79
C PRO A 225 12.18 9.65 9.73
N GLY A 226 12.92 10.65 9.27
CA GLY A 226 12.55 12.07 9.35
C GLY A 226 11.77 12.60 8.14
N TRP A 227 11.57 13.92 8.18
CA TRP A 227 11.02 14.70 7.08
C TRP A 227 12.07 14.94 5.99
N ALA A 228 11.62 15.19 4.77
CA ALA A 228 12.52 15.61 3.70
C ALA A 228 11.94 16.70 2.80
N LEU A 229 12.84 17.53 2.28
CA LEU A 229 12.56 18.38 1.12
C LEU A 229 13.30 17.80 -0.08
N VAL A 230 12.56 17.22 -1.02
CA VAL A 230 13.10 16.78 -2.32
C VAL A 230 13.01 17.95 -3.29
N THR A 231 14.13 18.37 -3.89
CA THR A 231 14.17 19.60 -4.69
C THR A 231 15.15 19.53 -5.87
N SER A 232 14.76 20.12 -7.00
CA SER A 232 15.64 20.37 -8.15
C SER A 232 16.43 21.68 -8.03
N GLU A 233 16.06 22.53 -7.07
CA GLU A 233 16.70 23.82 -6.81
C GLU A 233 17.26 23.86 -5.40
N ALA A 234 18.50 24.34 -5.25
CA ALA A 234 19.12 24.45 -3.93
C ALA A 234 18.36 25.48 -3.07
N PRO A 235 17.91 25.13 -1.86
CA PRO A 235 17.31 26.10 -0.95
C PRO A 235 18.28 27.23 -0.61
N SER A 236 17.75 28.42 -0.30
CA SER A 236 18.57 29.52 0.20
C SER A 236 19.30 29.12 1.50
N PRO A 237 20.42 29.76 1.87
CA PRO A 237 21.11 29.46 3.14
C PRO A 237 20.21 29.57 4.36
N THR A 238 19.30 30.55 4.36
CA THR A 238 18.29 30.74 5.42
C THR A 238 17.30 29.59 5.47
N ASP A 239 16.74 29.21 4.32
CA ASP A 239 15.79 28.10 4.23
C ASP A 239 16.43 26.77 4.61
N ARG A 240 17.68 26.55 4.18
CA ARG A 240 18.43 25.35 4.55
C ARG A 240 18.64 25.28 6.07
N ARG A 241 18.98 26.41 6.71
CA ARG A 241 19.14 26.45 8.16
C ARG A 241 17.83 26.18 8.89
N GLU A 242 16.73 26.73 8.38
CA GLU A 242 15.40 26.46 8.93
C GLU A 242 15.08 24.96 8.84
N LEU A 243 15.27 24.32 7.68
CA LEU A 243 15.06 22.88 7.51
C LEU A 243 15.91 22.03 8.46
N GLU A 244 17.19 22.39 8.66
CA GLU A 244 18.08 21.73 9.61
C GLU A 244 17.55 21.81 11.05
N VAL A 245 17.09 22.99 11.48
CA VAL A 245 16.50 23.20 12.82
C VAL A 245 15.23 22.35 13.01
N ARG A 246 14.49 22.06 11.93
CA ARG A 246 13.29 21.21 11.95
C ARG A 246 13.59 19.71 11.79
N GLY A 247 14.86 19.33 11.63
CA GLY A 247 15.25 17.94 11.34
C GLY A 247 14.75 17.44 9.97
N CYS A 248 14.62 18.35 8.99
CA CYS A 248 14.20 18.03 7.64
C CYS A 248 15.41 17.86 6.70
N THR A 249 15.54 16.67 6.13
CA THR A 249 16.66 16.33 5.24
C THR A 249 16.44 16.91 3.84
N VAL A 250 17.42 17.63 3.30
CA VAL A 250 17.37 18.13 1.92
C VAL A 250 17.92 17.07 0.97
N VAL A 251 17.12 16.67 -0.02
CA VAL A 251 17.49 15.70 -1.06
C VAL A 251 17.44 16.39 -2.42
N GLY A 252 18.61 16.58 -3.04
CA GLY A 252 18.72 17.11 -4.40
C GLY A 252 18.38 16.08 -5.47
N THR A 253 17.95 16.53 -6.65
CA THR A 253 17.65 15.62 -7.78
C THR A 253 18.75 15.50 -8.84
N THR A 254 19.87 16.21 -8.69
CA THR A 254 20.94 16.30 -9.71
C THR A 254 21.49 14.95 -10.16
N ASP A 255 21.62 14.01 -9.23
CA ASP A 255 22.14 12.65 -9.44
C ASP A 255 21.04 11.57 -9.36
N ARG A 256 19.77 12.00 -9.41
CA ARG A 256 18.57 11.16 -9.25
C ARG A 256 17.54 11.51 -10.33
N PRO A 257 17.72 11.03 -11.57
CA PRO A 257 16.89 11.43 -12.71
C PRO A 257 15.42 11.05 -12.55
N GLU A 258 15.10 9.98 -11.82
CA GLU A 258 13.73 9.57 -11.53
C GLU A 258 13.03 10.54 -10.57
N LEU A 259 13.73 11.11 -9.57
CA LEU A 259 13.16 12.15 -8.71
C LEU A 259 12.94 13.45 -9.48
N SER A 260 13.88 13.82 -10.35
CA SER A 260 13.72 14.96 -11.26
C SER A 260 12.50 14.78 -12.17
N SER A 261 12.35 13.59 -12.77
CA SER A 261 11.21 13.23 -13.62
C SER A 261 9.88 13.24 -12.84
N TRP A 262 9.90 12.77 -11.59
CA TRP A 262 8.75 12.77 -10.71
C TRP A 262 8.29 14.18 -10.35
N LEU A 263 9.20 15.07 -9.96
CA LEU A 263 8.90 16.49 -9.71
C LEU A 263 8.36 17.17 -10.98
N HIS A 264 8.98 16.91 -12.13
CA HIS A 264 8.54 17.45 -13.42
C HIS A 264 7.13 16.98 -13.80
N ALA A 265 6.83 15.68 -13.66
CA ALA A 265 5.49 15.12 -13.88
C ALA A 265 4.45 15.72 -12.92
N GLY A 266 4.89 16.04 -11.70
CA GLY A 266 4.13 16.75 -10.68
C GLY A 266 3.92 18.25 -10.93
N ARG A 267 4.63 18.83 -11.92
CA ARG A 267 4.72 20.28 -12.14
C ARG A 267 5.21 21.02 -10.90
N ALA A 268 6.29 20.53 -10.31
CA ALA A 268 6.92 21.10 -9.12
C ALA A 268 8.44 21.18 -9.32
N THR A 269 9.10 22.10 -8.62
CA THR A 269 10.56 22.12 -8.43
C THR A 269 10.95 21.53 -7.08
N ALA A 270 10.01 21.45 -6.13
CA ALA A 270 10.23 20.83 -4.83
C ALA A 270 8.97 20.17 -4.26
N ALA A 271 9.20 19.20 -3.37
CA ALA A 271 8.18 18.48 -2.64
C ALA A 271 8.60 18.27 -1.19
N LEU A 272 7.72 18.63 -0.24
CA LEU A 272 7.86 18.32 1.18
C LEU A 272 7.31 16.91 1.43
N VAL A 273 8.15 16.03 1.94
CA VAL A 273 7.88 14.60 2.14
C VAL A 273 7.87 14.28 3.63
N ARG A 274 6.85 13.55 4.05
CA ARG A 274 6.62 13.15 5.44
C ARG A 274 7.50 11.95 5.84
N PRO A 275 7.61 11.65 7.15
CA PRO A 275 8.23 10.42 7.64
C PRO A 275 7.70 9.13 7.01
N ASP A 276 6.40 9.07 6.69
CA ASP A 276 5.76 7.92 6.02
C ASP A 276 5.94 7.91 4.49
N ARG A 277 6.83 8.75 3.97
CA ARG A 277 7.16 8.94 2.54
C ARG A 277 6.05 9.49 1.68
N THR A 278 4.93 9.89 2.27
CA THR A 278 3.89 10.60 1.55
C THR A 278 4.33 12.04 1.32
N THR A 279 4.15 12.55 0.11
CA THR A 279 4.29 13.98 -0.20
C THR A 279 3.18 14.75 0.47
N MET A 280 3.55 15.66 1.38
CA MET A 280 2.63 16.55 2.06
C MET A 280 2.13 17.65 1.11
N ALA A 281 3.06 18.27 0.39
CA ALA A 281 2.80 19.35 -0.56
C ALA A 281 3.96 19.44 -1.57
N SER A 282 3.67 19.92 -2.77
CA SER A 282 4.65 20.21 -3.82
C SER A 282 4.36 21.54 -4.52
N GLY A 283 5.38 22.13 -5.15
CA GLY A 283 5.23 23.38 -5.86
C GLY A 283 6.54 23.91 -6.44
N HIS A 284 6.47 25.13 -6.99
CA HIS A 284 7.62 25.84 -7.56
C HIS A 284 8.35 26.74 -6.55
N ASP A 285 7.68 27.11 -5.46
CA ASP A 285 8.22 28.01 -4.44
C ASP A 285 8.77 27.20 -3.27
N VAL A 286 10.10 27.03 -3.27
CA VAL A 286 10.84 26.30 -2.23
C VAL A 286 10.65 26.96 -0.86
N SER A 287 10.76 28.28 -0.78
CA SER A 287 10.63 29.02 0.49
C SER A 287 9.23 28.90 1.08
N ALA A 288 8.18 28.85 0.24
CA ALA A 288 6.82 28.59 0.73
C ALA A 288 6.62 27.17 1.29
N LEU A 289 7.33 26.16 0.77
CA LEU A 289 7.32 24.80 1.34
C LEU A 289 8.10 24.74 2.65
N VAL A 290 9.19 25.48 2.77
CA VAL A 290 9.99 25.60 3.99
C VAL A 290 9.18 26.31 5.09
N ALA A 291 8.50 27.41 4.74
CA ALA A 291 7.60 28.10 5.67
C ALA A 291 6.44 27.21 6.14
N LEU A 292 5.94 26.32 5.28
CA LEU A 292 4.94 25.32 5.64
C LEU A 292 5.51 24.27 6.61
N ALA A 293 6.74 23.80 6.39
CA ALA A 293 7.40 22.89 7.33
C ALA A 293 7.61 23.57 8.70
N ALA A 294 8.07 24.82 8.69
CA ALA A 294 8.33 25.60 9.91
C ALA A 294 7.08 25.90 10.74
N SER A 295 5.89 26.01 10.10
CA SER A 295 4.64 26.27 10.80
C SER A 295 4.03 25.02 11.47
N LEU A 296 4.47 23.82 11.10
CA LEU A 296 3.90 22.55 11.56
C LEU A 296 4.85 21.71 12.41
N ILE A 297 6.15 21.83 12.17
CA ILE A 297 7.17 21.03 12.83
C ILE A 297 7.85 21.93 13.85
N ALA A 298 7.86 21.56 15.13
CA ALA A 298 8.63 22.30 16.13
C ALA A 298 10.14 22.10 15.90
N PRO A 299 11.01 22.99 16.43
CA PRO A 299 12.45 22.79 16.34
C PRO A 299 12.83 21.44 16.98
N ALA A 300 13.73 20.71 16.34
CA ALA A 300 14.31 19.51 16.93
C ALA A 300 14.90 19.89 18.28
N ARG A 301 14.50 19.20 19.35
CA ARG A 301 15.11 19.41 20.67
C ARG A 301 16.58 19.10 20.54
N THR A 302 17.43 20.09 20.77
CA THR A 302 18.86 19.84 20.94
C THR A 302 18.96 18.99 22.20
N GLU A 303 19.43 17.75 22.09
CA GLU A 303 19.78 16.97 23.27
C GLU A 303 20.80 17.79 24.05
N VAL A 304 20.35 18.43 25.13
CA VAL A 304 21.25 18.90 26.17
C VAL A 304 21.72 17.62 26.84
N SER A 305 22.87 17.12 26.40
CA SER A 305 23.59 16.04 27.07
C SER A 305 23.65 16.38 28.56
N ALA A 306 22.94 15.60 29.37
CA ALA A 306 23.07 15.59 30.83
C ALA A 306 24.04 14.48 31.23
#